data_AF-A0A6C0AJP4-F1
#
_entry.id   AF-A0A6C0AJP4-F1
#
_cell.length_a   1.000
_cell.length_b   1.000
_cell.length_c   1.000
_cell.angle_alpha   90.00
_cell.angle_beta   90.00
_cell.angle_gamma   90.00
#
_symmetry.space_group_name_H-M   'P 1'
#
loop_
_entity.id
_entity.type
_entity.pdbx_description
1 polymer ?
#
loop_
_entity_poly.entity_id
_entity_poly.type
_entity_poly.pdbx_seq_one_letter_code
_entity_poly.pdbx_strand_id
1 'polypeptide(L)'
;MTTEMLPSQLFAPRNSAFYNNPWTAVSDPIPFKSTRPGIGAGEDKVAAEFGTTAQGQNSAWDLVNFNFGGTLYPRGDVKKLDTDGSFNTGKNGRKAYRDFETKINDLFSRFRRSGLESLRELGNRDTGELCESTLKAIVDNCTRLVTLRRDLESTLPIVKPMIDPYSGNEVPMTAQSLYAFYMQNKIDLPDILSPHHEPLRMLEVLDHEYIRDPTKMMDDLTSLTGVFEGVVLVFVSETHGYHVTTDPVNAIRFLRITKGCPRFRVLEQ
;
A
#
# COMPACT_ATOMS: atom_id res chain seq x y z
N MET A 1 24.70 -9.63 2.57
CA MET A 1 25.00 -8.22 2.89
C MET A 1 23.94 -7.37 2.23
N THR A 2 22.88 -7.04 2.97
CA THR A 2 21.81 -6.14 2.51
C THR A 2 22.25 -4.73 2.83
N THR A 3 22.61 -3.96 1.81
CA THR A 3 22.98 -2.55 1.95
C THR A 3 21.73 -1.78 2.36
N GLU A 4 21.63 -1.43 3.64
CA GLU A 4 20.64 -0.45 4.11
C GLU A 4 20.94 0.88 3.41
N MET A 5 20.07 1.28 2.48
CA MET A 5 20.12 2.61 1.90
C MET A 5 19.75 3.64 2.96
N LEU A 6 20.65 4.60 3.20
CA LEU A 6 20.45 5.69 4.14
C LEU A 6 19.24 6.57 3.75
N PRO A 7 18.41 7.02 4.72
CA PRO A 7 17.24 7.87 4.48
C PRO A 7 17.52 9.27 3.87
N SER A 8 18.76 9.62 3.53
CA SER A 8 19.15 10.97 3.08
C SER A 8 19.19 11.16 1.55
N GLN A 9 18.93 10.12 0.75
CA GLN A 9 18.75 10.24 -0.71
C GLN A 9 17.27 10.49 -1.12
N LEU A 10 16.43 10.98 -0.19
CA LEU A 10 14.97 11.08 -0.35
C LEU A 10 14.45 12.36 -1.03
N PHE A 11 15.32 13.21 -1.58
CA PHE A 11 14.89 14.37 -2.37
C PHE A 11 14.65 13.94 -3.83
N ALA A 12 13.54 14.39 -4.41
CA ALA A 12 13.17 14.14 -5.80
C ALA A 12 14.35 14.36 -6.77
N PRO A 13 14.33 13.76 -7.98
CA PRO A 13 15.09 14.31 -9.09
C PRO A 13 14.57 15.73 -9.33
N ARG A 14 15.20 16.71 -8.69
CA ARG A 14 15.09 18.13 -9.07
C ARG A 14 15.82 18.40 -10.39
N ASN A 15 16.46 17.37 -10.94
CA ASN A 15 17.31 17.50 -12.10
C ASN A 15 16.49 17.34 -13.37
N SER A 16 16.66 18.31 -14.27
CA SER A 16 16.38 18.20 -15.70
C SER A 16 16.87 16.88 -16.30
N ALA A 17 17.91 16.27 -15.73
CA ALA A 17 18.46 14.97 -16.15
C ALA A 17 17.45 13.80 -16.14
N PHE A 18 16.40 13.84 -15.32
CA PHE A 18 15.36 12.80 -15.34
C PHE A 18 14.54 12.85 -16.66
N TYR A 19 14.24 14.05 -17.13
CA TYR A 19 13.50 14.27 -18.38
C TYR A 19 14.47 14.26 -19.55
N ASN A 20 14.69 13.07 -20.09
CA ASN A 20 15.65 12.84 -21.17
C ASN A 20 15.07 13.06 -22.59
N ASN A 21 13.78 13.39 -22.72
CA ASN A 21 13.16 13.74 -23.99
C ASN A 21 12.57 15.16 -23.92
N PRO A 22 13.28 16.19 -24.41
CA PRO A 22 12.74 17.55 -24.44
C PRO A 22 11.53 17.63 -25.38
N TRP A 23 10.65 18.62 -25.15
CA TRP A 23 9.56 18.91 -26.08
C TRP A 23 10.13 19.30 -27.45
N THR A 24 9.53 18.76 -28.51
CA THR A 24 9.94 19.04 -29.88
C THR A 24 9.01 20.07 -30.52
N ALA A 25 9.38 20.54 -31.72
CA ALA A 25 8.54 21.42 -32.52
C ALA A 25 7.15 20.82 -32.85
N VAL A 26 6.99 19.50 -32.72
CA VAL A 26 5.70 18.81 -32.95
C VAL A 26 4.71 19.13 -31.82
N SER A 27 5.17 19.15 -30.57
CA SER A 27 4.30 19.38 -29.41
C SER A 27 4.39 20.79 -28.85
N ASP A 28 5.38 21.59 -29.24
CA ASP A 28 5.57 22.97 -28.77
C ASP A 28 4.31 23.85 -28.90
N PRO A 29 3.54 23.81 -30.01
CA PRO A 29 2.32 24.60 -30.15
C PRO A 29 1.16 24.12 -29.24
N ILE A 30 1.27 22.95 -28.64
CA ILE A 30 0.21 22.33 -27.84
C ILE A 30 0.37 22.79 -26.38
N PRO A 31 -0.66 23.44 -25.78
CA PRO A 31 -0.60 23.84 -24.38
C PRO A 31 -0.37 22.64 -23.45
N PHE A 32 0.47 22.79 -22.44
CA PHE A 32 0.70 21.71 -21.47
C PHE A 32 -0.57 21.36 -20.68
N LYS A 33 -1.37 22.37 -20.33
CA LYS A 33 -2.71 22.17 -19.78
C LYS A 33 -3.71 22.12 -20.94
N SER A 34 -4.30 20.95 -21.19
CA SER A 34 -5.29 20.78 -22.25
C SER A 34 -6.51 21.69 -22.03
N THR A 35 -7.08 22.17 -23.13
CA THR A 35 -8.37 22.87 -23.14
C THR A 35 -9.55 21.89 -23.25
N ARG A 36 -9.28 20.61 -23.57
CA ARG A 36 -10.29 19.57 -23.69
C ARG A 36 -10.68 19.05 -22.30
N PRO A 37 -11.99 18.96 -21.97
CA PRO A 37 -12.43 18.39 -20.71
C PRO A 37 -11.97 16.94 -20.53
N GLY A 38 -11.50 16.61 -19.33
CA GLY A 38 -11.12 15.24 -18.98
C GLY A 38 -9.76 14.79 -19.52
N ILE A 39 -8.96 15.68 -20.11
CA ILE A 39 -7.57 15.43 -20.52
C ILE A 39 -6.64 16.03 -19.47
N GLY A 40 -5.75 15.21 -18.92
CA GLY A 40 -4.75 15.62 -17.94
C GLY A 40 -3.64 16.49 -18.52
N ALA A 41 -2.82 17.04 -17.63
CA ALA A 41 -1.70 17.89 -18.03
C ALA A 41 -0.62 17.06 -18.75
N GLY A 42 -0.20 17.53 -19.92
CA GLY A 42 0.82 16.90 -20.76
C GLY A 42 0.33 15.78 -21.68
N GLU A 43 -0.89 15.27 -21.50
CA GLU A 43 -1.44 14.17 -22.32
C GLU A 43 -1.50 14.52 -23.81
N ASP A 44 -2.06 15.68 -24.18
CA ASP A 44 -2.15 16.10 -25.58
C ASP A 44 -0.76 16.35 -26.20
N LYS A 45 0.18 16.91 -25.41
CA LYS A 45 1.56 17.13 -25.85
C LYS A 45 2.25 15.80 -26.17
N VAL A 46 2.18 14.86 -25.23
CA VAL A 46 2.77 13.51 -25.40
C VAL A 46 2.10 12.76 -26.55
N ALA A 47 0.78 12.85 -26.68
CA ALA A 47 0.07 12.21 -27.78
C ALA A 47 0.59 12.69 -29.14
N ALA A 48 0.87 13.98 -29.29
CA ALA A 48 1.47 14.52 -30.51
C ALA A 48 2.90 14.01 -30.75
N GLU A 49 3.75 13.96 -29.71
CA GLU A 49 5.11 13.40 -29.82
C GLU A 49 5.11 11.95 -30.32
N PHE A 50 4.09 11.16 -29.93
CA PHE A 50 3.98 9.75 -30.33
C PHE A 50 3.06 9.52 -31.54
N GLY A 51 2.58 10.58 -32.19
CA GLY A 51 1.68 10.48 -33.34
C GLY A 51 0.36 9.74 -33.04
N THR A 52 -0.17 9.88 -31.82
CA THR A 52 -1.40 9.26 -31.34
C THR A 52 -2.42 10.32 -30.86
N THR A 53 -3.48 9.90 -30.18
CA THR A 53 -4.49 10.78 -29.58
C THR A 53 -4.68 10.45 -28.11
N ALA A 54 -4.68 11.48 -27.26
CA ALA A 54 -5.04 11.33 -25.85
C ALA A 54 -6.52 10.97 -25.70
N GLN A 55 -6.79 9.92 -24.91
CA GLN A 55 -8.11 9.30 -24.81
C GLN A 55 -9.03 9.97 -23.77
N GLY A 56 -8.46 10.60 -22.74
CA GLY A 56 -9.17 11.30 -21.67
C GLY A 56 -9.98 10.43 -20.72
N GLN A 57 -10.80 11.08 -19.90
CA GLN A 57 -11.45 10.53 -18.71
C GLN A 57 -12.33 9.28 -18.92
N ASN A 58 -12.83 9.04 -20.14
CA ASN A 58 -13.68 7.88 -20.45
C ASN A 58 -12.87 6.63 -20.83
N SER A 59 -11.55 6.73 -20.91
CA SER A 59 -10.65 5.61 -21.16
C SER A 59 -9.98 5.16 -19.87
N ALA A 60 -9.61 3.88 -19.82
CA ALA A 60 -8.79 3.35 -18.74
C ALA A 60 -7.31 3.78 -18.84
N TRP A 61 -6.90 4.23 -20.02
CA TRP A 61 -5.52 4.60 -20.38
C TRP A 61 -5.51 5.92 -21.12
N ASP A 62 -4.49 6.73 -20.89
CA ASP A 62 -4.37 8.05 -21.53
C ASP A 62 -3.94 7.93 -22.99
N LEU A 63 -3.14 6.90 -23.32
CA LEU A 63 -2.60 6.61 -24.65
C LEU A 63 -2.87 5.17 -25.06
N VAL A 64 -3.12 4.95 -26.36
CA VAL A 64 -3.30 3.62 -26.95
C VAL A 64 -2.54 3.50 -28.27
N ASN A 65 -2.03 2.31 -28.57
CA ASN A 65 -1.35 1.96 -29.83
C ASN A 65 -0.33 3.03 -30.29
N PHE A 66 0.55 3.46 -29.39
CA PHE A 66 1.50 4.54 -29.66
C PHE A 66 2.91 3.98 -29.88
N ASN A 67 3.72 4.67 -30.68
CA ASN A 67 5.08 4.25 -30.99
C ASN A 67 6.08 5.02 -30.11
N PHE A 68 6.95 4.29 -29.41
CA PHE A 68 8.09 4.87 -28.71
C PHE A 68 9.34 4.02 -28.99
N GLY A 69 10.42 4.68 -29.44
CA GLY A 69 11.68 3.99 -29.76
C GLY A 69 11.55 2.91 -30.85
N GLY A 70 10.61 3.07 -31.78
CA GLY A 70 10.34 2.08 -32.83
C GLY A 70 9.47 0.90 -32.39
N THR A 71 9.03 0.86 -31.14
CA THR A 71 8.17 -0.20 -30.59
C THR A 71 6.74 0.31 -30.41
N LEU A 72 5.77 -0.49 -30.84
CA LEU A 72 4.34 -0.20 -30.64
C LEU A 72 3.89 -0.68 -29.27
N TYR A 73 3.41 0.24 -28.44
CA TYR A 73 2.86 -0.08 -27.12
C TYR A 73 1.33 0.01 -27.14
N PRO A 74 0.62 -1.00 -26.61
CA PRO A 74 -0.84 -1.02 -26.67
C PRO A 74 -1.48 0.00 -25.71
N ARG A 75 -0.80 0.35 -24.61
CA ARG A 75 -1.37 1.13 -23.48
C ARG A 75 -0.30 1.99 -22.83
N GLY A 76 -0.64 3.25 -22.57
CA GLY A 76 0.21 4.19 -21.85
C GLY A 76 -0.60 5.07 -20.91
N ASP A 77 0.02 5.45 -19.80
CA ASP A 77 -0.58 6.28 -18.76
C ASP A 77 0.36 7.45 -18.47
N VAL A 78 -0.16 8.67 -18.56
CA VAL A 78 0.62 9.92 -18.50
C VAL A 78 0.52 10.49 -17.10
N LYS A 79 1.67 10.75 -16.48
CA LYS A 79 1.74 11.20 -15.09
C LYS A 79 2.56 12.47 -14.95
N LYS A 80 1.91 13.53 -14.49
CA LYS A 80 2.62 14.71 -13.99
C LYS A 80 3.18 14.38 -12.60
N LEU A 81 4.47 14.62 -12.41
CA LEU A 81 5.09 14.56 -11.09
C LEU A 81 4.75 15.82 -10.28
N ASP A 82 4.42 15.64 -9.01
CA ASP A 82 4.29 16.72 -8.03
C ASP A 82 5.68 17.25 -7.63
N THR A 83 5.70 18.36 -6.89
CA THR A 83 6.94 19.04 -6.48
C THR A 83 7.88 18.17 -5.63
N ASP A 84 7.36 17.13 -4.99
CA ASP A 84 8.12 16.15 -4.20
C ASP A 84 8.52 14.90 -5.01
N GLY A 85 8.36 14.94 -6.34
CA GLY A 85 8.66 13.85 -7.27
C GLY A 85 7.68 12.69 -7.21
N SER A 86 6.58 12.83 -6.47
CA SER A 86 5.56 11.78 -6.37
C SER A 86 4.44 11.99 -7.38
N PHE A 87 3.65 10.95 -7.65
CA PHE A 87 2.45 11.04 -8.49
C PHE A 87 1.31 10.18 -7.94
N ASN A 88 0.10 10.43 -8.43
CA ASN A 88 -1.09 9.66 -8.10
C ASN A 88 -1.43 8.66 -9.22
N THR A 89 -1.95 7.51 -8.83
CA THR A 89 -2.43 6.42 -9.67
C THR A 89 -3.85 6.61 -10.20
N GLY A 90 -4.55 7.65 -9.74
CA GLY A 90 -5.91 7.94 -10.14
C GLY A 90 -6.90 6.86 -9.66
N LYS A 91 -7.87 6.53 -10.52
CA LYS A 91 -8.97 5.62 -10.18
C LYS A 91 -8.48 4.18 -9.92
N ASN A 92 -7.49 3.71 -10.67
CA ASN A 92 -7.02 2.33 -10.60
C ASN A 92 -6.31 2.05 -9.28
N GLY A 93 -5.37 2.90 -8.85
CA GLY A 93 -4.73 2.68 -7.56
C GLY A 93 -5.62 3.01 -6.37
N ARG A 94 -6.61 3.91 -6.47
CA ARG A 94 -7.66 4.02 -5.44
C ARG A 94 -8.45 2.72 -5.31
N LYS A 95 -8.78 2.05 -6.41
CA LYS A 95 -9.46 0.76 -6.37
C LYS A 95 -8.58 -0.31 -5.72
N ALA A 96 -7.31 -0.41 -6.11
CA ALA A 96 -6.36 -1.35 -5.53
C ALA A 96 -6.12 -1.10 -4.03
N TYR A 97 -6.20 0.16 -3.59
CA TYR A 97 -6.05 0.53 -2.19
C TYR A 97 -7.16 0.03 -1.27
N ARG A 98 -8.39 -0.18 -1.76
CA ARG A 98 -9.56 -0.50 -0.91
C ARG A 98 -9.38 -1.75 -0.08
N ASP A 99 -8.72 -2.76 -0.63
CA ASP A 99 -8.48 -4.02 0.07
C ASP A 99 -7.50 -3.80 1.23
N PHE A 100 -6.41 -3.05 0.97
CA PHE A 100 -5.49 -2.62 2.00
C PHE A 100 -6.16 -1.71 3.04
N GLU A 101 -6.99 -0.76 2.60
CA GLU A 101 -7.73 0.18 3.45
C GLU A 101 -8.60 -0.55 4.47
N THR A 102 -9.27 -1.62 4.05
CA THR A 102 -10.08 -2.45 4.94
C THR A 102 -9.23 -3.10 6.02
N LYS A 103 -8.08 -3.69 5.65
CA LYS A 103 -7.14 -4.32 6.59
C LYS A 103 -6.54 -3.33 7.56
N ILE A 104 -6.09 -2.16 7.10
CA ILE A 104 -5.49 -1.17 7.98
C ILE A 104 -6.52 -0.53 8.92
N ASN A 105 -7.77 -0.38 8.48
CA ASN A 105 -8.86 0.03 9.36
C ASN A 105 -9.15 -1.00 10.46
N ASP A 106 -9.11 -2.30 10.14
CA ASP A 106 -9.22 -3.35 11.17
C ASP A 106 -8.06 -3.27 12.16
N LEU A 107 -6.82 -3.16 11.68
CA LEU A 107 -5.63 -2.98 12.52
C LEU A 107 -5.77 -1.76 13.45
N PHE A 108 -6.18 -0.61 12.92
CA PHE A 108 -6.35 0.61 13.72
C PHE A 108 -7.46 0.45 14.77
N SER A 109 -8.53 -0.28 14.43
CA SER A 109 -9.58 -0.64 15.39
C SER A 109 -9.03 -1.47 16.56
N ARG A 110 -8.08 -2.36 16.30
CA ARG A 110 -7.43 -3.20 17.31
C ARG A 110 -6.48 -2.37 18.16
N PHE A 111 -5.69 -1.49 17.55
CA PHE A 111 -4.83 -0.55 18.27
C PHE A 111 -5.61 0.29 19.28
N ARG A 112 -6.78 0.83 18.89
CA ARG A 112 -7.65 1.58 19.79
C ARG A 112 -8.20 0.74 20.96
N ARG A 113 -8.42 -0.57 20.75
CA ARG A 113 -8.94 -1.52 21.76
C ARG A 113 -7.86 -2.12 22.67
N SER A 114 -6.58 -1.98 22.33
CA SER A 114 -5.47 -2.58 23.07
C SER A 114 -5.30 -2.04 24.49
N GLY A 115 -5.76 -0.81 24.76
CA GLY A 115 -5.48 -0.13 26.03
C GLY A 115 -4.03 0.38 26.15
N LEU A 116 -3.19 0.19 25.13
CA LEU A 116 -1.84 0.73 25.08
C LEU A 116 -1.87 2.14 24.47
N GLU A 117 -1.57 3.17 25.27
CA GLU A 117 -1.71 4.57 24.85
C GLU A 117 -0.91 4.88 23.57
N SER A 118 0.32 4.37 23.47
CA SER A 118 1.16 4.52 22.26
C SER A 118 0.53 3.94 20.99
N LEU A 119 -0.28 2.89 21.09
CA LEU A 119 -1.01 2.33 19.95
C LEU A 119 -2.30 3.09 19.68
N ARG A 120 -2.97 3.59 20.73
CA ARG A 120 -4.20 4.35 20.62
C ARG A 120 -4.01 5.62 19.79
N GLU A 121 -2.92 6.34 20.00
CA GLU A 121 -2.55 7.50 19.17
C GLU A 121 -2.42 7.13 17.69
N LEU A 122 -1.77 6.00 17.39
CA LEU A 122 -1.59 5.51 16.03
C LEU A 122 -2.92 5.06 15.40
N GLY A 123 -3.75 4.36 16.18
CA GLY A 123 -5.06 3.90 15.76
C GLY A 123 -6.08 5.03 15.56
N ASN A 124 -5.82 6.25 16.04
CA ASN A 124 -6.67 7.42 15.81
C ASN A 124 -6.30 8.19 14.54
N ARG A 125 -5.26 7.79 13.81
CA ARG A 125 -4.88 8.44 12.56
C ARG A 125 -5.87 8.11 11.44
N ASP A 126 -5.97 9.03 10.48
CA ASP A 126 -6.75 8.84 9.26
C ASP A 126 -6.01 7.84 8.34
N THR A 127 -6.65 6.72 8.02
CA THR A 127 -6.11 5.71 7.10
C THR A 127 -6.05 6.23 5.67
N GLY A 128 -6.75 7.31 5.33
CA GLY A 128 -6.63 8.04 4.07
C GLY A 128 -5.42 8.97 3.99
N GLU A 129 -4.68 9.20 5.07
CA GLU A 129 -3.53 10.11 5.15
C GLU A 129 -2.36 9.45 5.92
N LEU A 130 -1.64 8.56 5.24
CA LEU A 130 -0.53 7.80 5.82
C LEU A 130 0.78 8.18 5.15
N CYS A 131 1.59 9.01 5.82
CA CYS A 131 2.95 9.30 5.39
C CYS A 131 3.93 8.15 5.70
N GLU A 132 5.11 8.19 5.08
CA GLU A 132 6.15 7.15 5.22
C GLU A 132 6.54 6.88 6.69
N SER A 133 6.70 7.93 7.51
CA SER A 133 7.02 7.77 8.92
C SER A 133 5.88 7.13 9.72
N THR A 134 4.62 7.36 9.32
CA THR A 134 3.46 6.69 9.93
C THR A 134 3.47 5.21 9.59
N LEU A 135 3.71 4.87 8.32
CA LEU A 135 3.80 3.49 7.86
C LEU A 135 4.91 2.73 8.57
N LYS A 136 6.09 3.34 8.68
CA LYS A 136 7.20 2.78 9.44
C LYS A 136 6.82 2.54 10.91
N ALA A 137 6.19 3.52 11.55
CA ALA A 137 5.73 3.37 12.93
C ALA A 137 4.72 2.22 13.09
N ILE A 138 3.86 1.97 12.09
CA ILE A 138 2.93 0.83 12.10
C ILE A 138 3.70 -0.49 12.03
N VAL A 139 4.66 -0.63 11.11
CA VAL A 139 5.51 -1.84 11.01
C VAL A 139 6.28 -2.09 12.31
N ASP A 140 6.91 -1.05 12.85
CA ASP A 140 7.70 -1.14 14.08
C ASP A 140 6.81 -1.60 15.26
N ASN A 141 5.59 -1.05 15.37
CA ASN A 141 4.65 -1.48 16.41
C ASN A 141 4.14 -2.90 16.18
N CYS A 142 3.82 -3.29 14.94
CA CYS A 142 3.43 -4.68 14.64
C CYS A 142 4.55 -5.66 15.03
N THR A 143 5.80 -5.32 14.73
CA THR A 143 6.98 -6.12 15.12
C THR A 143 7.09 -6.28 16.63
N ARG A 144 6.87 -5.21 17.40
CA ARG A 144 6.85 -5.27 18.87
C ARG A 144 5.68 -6.12 19.38
N LEU A 145 4.53 -6.03 18.73
CA LEU A 145 3.34 -6.79 19.10
C LEU A 145 3.46 -8.28 18.79
N VAL A 146 4.26 -8.69 17.80
CA VAL A 146 4.66 -10.11 17.61
C VAL A 146 5.30 -10.64 18.88
N THR A 147 6.27 -9.92 19.44
CA THR A 147 6.99 -10.33 20.65
C THR A 147 6.04 -10.44 21.83
N LEU A 148 5.24 -9.38 22.07
CA LEU A 148 4.23 -9.40 23.13
C LEU A 148 3.26 -10.57 22.98
N ARG A 149 2.81 -10.86 21.75
CA ARG A 149 1.92 -12.00 21.47
C ARG A 149 2.57 -13.31 21.90
N ARG A 150 3.82 -13.56 21.51
CA ARG A 150 4.56 -14.78 21.87
C ARG A 150 4.73 -14.90 23.39
N ASP A 151 5.05 -13.80 24.06
CA ASP A 151 5.18 -13.76 25.51
C ASP A 151 3.86 -14.14 26.18
N LEU A 152 2.74 -13.55 25.76
CA LEU A 152 1.40 -13.89 26.27
C LEU A 152 1.05 -15.36 26.01
N GLU A 153 1.27 -15.85 24.79
CA GLU A 153 1.02 -17.26 24.43
C GLU A 153 1.83 -18.22 25.31
N SER A 154 3.06 -17.86 25.66
CA SER A 154 3.92 -18.68 26.55
C SER A 154 3.41 -18.75 28.00
N THR A 155 2.57 -17.80 28.42
CA THR A 155 1.96 -17.80 29.77
C THR A 155 0.66 -18.58 29.84
N LEU A 156 0.10 -19.01 28.70
CA LEU A 156 -1.19 -19.67 28.68
C LEU A 156 -1.11 -21.11 29.21
N PRO A 157 -2.16 -21.58 29.92
CA PRO A 157 -2.19 -22.93 30.42
C PRO A 157 -2.32 -23.93 29.26
N ILE A 158 -1.68 -25.09 29.42
CA ILE A 158 -1.89 -26.22 28.51
C ILE A 158 -3.29 -26.77 28.78
N VAL A 159 -4.15 -26.73 27.75
CA VAL A 159 -5.49 -27.32 27.80
C VAL A 159 -5.39 -28.75 27.26
N LYS A 160 -6.00 -29.71 27.96
CA LYS A 160 -6.03 -31.10 27.50
C LYS A 160 -6.77 -31.18 26.16
N PRO A 161 -6.33 -32.05 25.22
CA PRO A 161 -7.09 -32.34 24.01
C PRO A 161 -8.53 -32.74 24.36
N MET A 162 -9.47 -32.34 23.52
CA MET A 162 -10.85 -32.81 23.62
C MET A 162 -11.05 -33.99 22.70
N ILE A 163 -11.86 -34.97 23.11
CA ILE A 163 -12.28 -36.05 22.21
C ILE A 163 -13.45 -35.52 21.37
N ASP A 164 -13.29 -35.53 20.06
CA ASP A 164 -14.40 -35.26 19.14
C ASP A 164 -15.45 -36.39 19.30
N PRO A 165 -16.69 -36.07 19.72
CA PRO A 165 -17.71 -37.09 19.98
C PRO A 165 -18.14 -37.86 18.73
N TYR A 166 -17.88 -37.34 17.52
CA TYR A 166 -18.27 -37.99 16.28
C TYR A 166 -17.20 -38.93 15.74
N SER A 167 -15.94 -38.50 15.76
CA SER A 167 -14.84 -39.30 15.22
C SER A 167 -14.09 -40.13 16.27
N GLY A 168 -14.25 -39.82 17.56
CA GLY A 168 -13.50 -40.43 18.66
C GLY A 168 -12.03 -40.00 18.71
N ASN A 169 -11.59 -39.11 17.82
CA ASN A 169 -10.22 -38.64 17.75
C ASN A 169 -9.96 -37.50 18.74
N GLU A 170 -8.72 -37.38 19.21
CA GLU A 170 -8.28 -36.22 19.96
C GLU A 170 -8.16 -34.99 19.04
N VAL A 171 -8.79 -33.89 19.46
CA VAL A 171 -8.69 -32.58 18.84
C VAL A 171 -7.87 -31.68 19.76
N PRO A 172 -6.76 -31.10 19.29
CA PRO A 172 -5.98 -30.16 20.08
C PRO A 172 -6.85 -28.95 20.41
N MET A 173 -6.98 -28.66 21.71
CA MET A 173 -7.69 -27.48 22.20
C MET A 173 -6.67 -26.48 22.72
N THR A 174 -6.71 -25.24 22.24
CA THR A 174 -5.88 -24.16 22.79
C THR A 174 -6.65 -23.39 23.86
N ALA A 175 -5.94 -22.75 24.78
CA ALA A 175 -6.57 -21.83 25.75
C ALA A 175 -7.34 -20.70 25.05
N GLN A 176 -6.86 -20.22 23.89
CA GLN A 176 -7.56 -19.23 23.06
C GLN A 176 -8.88 -19.77 22.50
N SER A 177 -8.88 -20.98 21.94
CA SER A 177 -10.09 -21.62 21.41
C SER A 177 -11.13 -21.86 22.50
N LEU A 178 -10.69 -22.33 23.66
CA LEU A 178 -11.56 -22.54 24.82
C LEU A 178 -12.12 -21.20 25.32
N TYR A 179 -11.27 -20.18 25.46
CA TYR A 179 -11.70 -18.84 25.85
C TYR A 179 -12.76 -18.25 24.90
N ALA A 180 -12.53 -18.33 23.59
CA ALA A 180 -13.49 -17.87 22.59
C ALA A 180 -14.85 -18.57 22.72
N PHE A 181 -14.85 -19.89 22.99
CA PHE A 181 -16.08 -20.64 23.25
C PHE A 181 -16.84 -20.10 24.47
N TYR A 182 -16.18 -19.87 25.60
CA TYR A 182 -16.84 -19.34 26.81
C TYR A 182 -17.41 -17.94 26.58
N MET A 183 -16.64 -17.05 25.93
CA MET A 183 -17.08 -15.68 25.65
C MET A 183 -18.28 -15.64 24.67
N GLN A 184 -18.25 -16.45 23.62
CA GLN A 184 -19.34 -16.52 22.63
C GLN A 184 -20.65 -17.04 23.24
N ASN A 185 -20.55 -18.03 24.14
CA ASN A 185 -21.71 -18.63 24.79
C ASN A 185 -22.16 -17.89 26.07
N LYS A 186 -21.46 -16.80 26.45
CA LYS A 186 -21.71 -16.03 27.68
C LYS A 186 -21.69 -16.93 28.93
N ILE A 187 -20.76 -17.88 28.97
CA ILE A 187 -20.55 -18.79 30.09
C ILE A 187 -19.41 -18.25 30.94
N ASP A 188 -19.50 -18.41 32.26
CA ASP A 188 -18.43 -18.03 33.19
C ASP A 188 -17.13 -18.77 32.87
N LEU A 189 -16.02 -18.04 32.91
CA LEU A 189 -14.71 -18.61 32.63
C LEU A 189 -14.35 -19.65 33.69
N PRO A 190 -13.82 -20.82 33.29
CA PRO A 190 -13.37 -21.83 34.22
C PRO A 190 -12.13 -21.32 34.97
N ASP A 191 -11.91 -21.81 36.20
CA ASP A 191 -10.80 -21.39 37.07
C ASP A 191 -9.42 -21.48 36.40
N ILE A 192 -9.23 -22.41 35.47
CA ILE A 192 -7.98 -22.56 34.72
C ILE A 192 -7.72 -21.39 33.75
N LEU A 193 -8.77 -20.71 33.26
CA LEU A 193 -8.67 -19.57 32.35
C LEU A 193 -8.83 -18.23 33.05
N SER A 194 -9.51 -18.17 34.20
CA SER A 194 -9.79 -16.93 34.94
C SER A 194 -8.53 -16.07 35.22
N PRO A 195 -7.37 -16.63 35.66
CA PRO A 195 -6.13 -15.87 35.83
C PRO A 195 -5.56 -15.32 34.53
N HIS A 196 -5.96 -15.87 33.38
CA HIS A 196 -5.46 -15.54 32.05
C HIS A 196 -6.46 -14.71 31.23
N HIS A 197 -7.55 -14.21 31.84
CA HIS A 197 -8.57 -13.41 31.15
C HIS A 197 -7.97 -12.24 30.36
N GLU A 198 -7.15 -11.40 31.01
CA GLU A 198 -6.52 -10.24 30.36
C GLU A 198 -5.52 -10.64 29.25
N PRO A 199 -4.59 -11.60 29.47
CA PRO A 199 -3.79 -12.16 28.38
C PRO A 199 -4.60 -12.65 27.18
N LEU A 200 -5.67 -13.41 27.41
CA LEU A 200 -6.52 -13.96 26.36
C LEU A 200 -7.28 -12.87 25.61
N ARG A 201 -7.82 -11.87 26.31
CA ARG A 201 -8.45 -10.69 25.71
C ARG A 201 -7.45 -9.88 24.88
N MET A 202 -6.21 -9.71 25.36
CA MET A 202 -5.16 -9.04 24.60
C MET A 202 -4.80 -9.83 23.35
N LEU A 203 -4.70 -11.15 23.42
CA LEU A 203 -4.41 -12.00 22.27
C LEU A 203 -5.46 -11.88 21.15
N GLU A 204 -6.74 -11.70 21.50
CA GLU A 204 -7.80 -11.38 20.54
C GLU A 204 -7.54 -10.05 19.82
N VAL A 205 -7.11 -9.01 20.56
CA VAL A 205 -6.72 -7.73 19.97
C VAL A 205 -5.51 -7.88 19.04
N LEU A 206 -4.52 -8.68 19.43
CA LEU A 206 -3.31 -8.96 18.66
C LEU A 206 -3.55 -9.91 17.47
N ASP A 207 -4.77 -10.40 17.29
CA ASP A 207 -5.11 -11.33 16.22
C ASP A 207 -5.38 -10.64 14.88
N HIS A 208 -4.30 -10.15 14.26
CA HIS A 208 -4.34 -9.45 12.97
C HIS A 208 -3.23 -9.95 12.05
N GLU A 209 -3.48 -10.05 10.74
CA GLU A 209 -2.49 -10.56 9.77
C GLU A 209 -1.17 -9.78 9.81
N TYR A 210 -1.21 -8.44 9.83
CA TYR A 210 -0.02 -7.59 9.93
C TYR A 210 0.68 -7.64 11.30
N ILE A 211 -0.02 -8.06 12.37
CA ILE A 211 0.64 -8.30 13.66
C ILE A 211 1.32 -9.67 13.64
N ARG A 212 0.71 -10.70 13.05
CA ARG A 212 1.33 -12.02 12.94
C ARG A 212 2.54 -12.02 11.99
N ASP A 213 2.44 -11.23 10.92
CA ASP A 213 3.46 -11.06 9.91
C ASP A 213 3.62 -9.57 9.54
N PRO A 214 4.53 -8.84 10.20
CA PRO A 214 4.76 -7.43 9.93
C PRO A 214 5.28 -7.13 8.51
N THR A 215 5.94 -8.07 7.84
CA THR A 215 6.45 -7.84 6.48
C THR A 215 5.32 -7.83 5.47
N LYS A 216 4.24 -8.58 5.73
CA LYS A 216 3.06 -8.64 4.88
C LYS A 216 2.45 -7.26 4.57
N MET A 217 2.47 -6.33 5.52
CA MET A 217 1.94 -4.98 5.26
C MET A 217 2.73 -4.27 4.17
N MET A 218 4.06 -4.40 4.19
CA MET A 218 4.93 -3.82 3.17
C MET A 218 4.78 -4.54 1.83
N ASP A 219 4.57 -5.85 1.84
CA ASP A 219 4.30 -6.64 0.64
C ASP A 219 2.98 -6.21 -0.02
N ASP A 220 1.90 -6.10 0.76
CA ASP A 220 0.60 -5.64 0.29
C ASP A 220 0.69 -4.21 -0.28
N LEU A 221 1.47 -3.31 0.34
CA LEU A 221 1.72 -1.95 -0.19
C LEU A 221 2.56 -1.96 -1.47
N THR A 222 3.59 -2.80 -1.52
CA THR A 222 4.47 -2.94 -2.69
C THR A 222 3.71 -3.52 -3.87
N SER A 223 2.77 -4.45 -3.62
CA SER A 223 1.91 -5.03 -4.66
C SER A 223 0.99 -4.00 -5.33
N LEU A 224 0.79 -2.82 -4.72
CA LEU A 224 0.05 -1.73 -5.36
C LEU A 224 0.75 -1.22 -6.63
N THR A 225 2.05 -1.49 -6.83
CA THR A 225 2.74 -1.22 -8.10
C THR A 225 2.17 -2.04 -9.27
N GLY A 226 1.55 -3.18 -8.99
CA GLY A 226 0.91 -4.05 -9.99
C GLY A 226 -0.22 -3.37 -10.77
N VAL A 227 -0.74 -2.22 -10.31
CA VAL A 227 -1.70 -1.42 -11.09
C VAL A 227 -1.13 -0.89 -12.41
N PHE A 228 0.19 -0.95 -12.58
CA PHE A 228 0.90 -0.53 -13.78
C PHE A 228 1.42 -1.69 -14.63
N GLU A 229 1.08 -2.93 -14.29
CA GLU A 229 1.50 -4.10 -15.05
C GLU A 229 0.97 -4.05 -16.50
N GLY A 230 1.87 -4.19 -17.47
CA GLY A 230 1.53 -4.13 -18.90
C GLY A 230 1.19 -2.73 -19.42
N VAL A 231 1.57 -1.68 -18.69
CA VAL A 231 1.34 -0.28 -19.04
C VAL A 231 2.68 0.44 -19.16
N VAL A 232 2.83 1.32 -20.14
CA VAL A 232 3.98 2.24 -20.19
C VAL A 232 3.63 3.50 -19.41
N LEU A 233 4.52 3.93 -18.51
CA LEU A 233 4.36 5.22 -17.82
C LEU A 233 5.14 6.31 -18.54
N VAL A 234 4.47 7.44 -18.78
CA VAL A 234 5.08 8.64 -19.35
C VAL A 234 5.01 9.75 -18.33
N PHE A 235 6.15 10.11 -17.76
CA PHE A 235 6.25 11.21 -16.80
C PHE A 235 6.48 12.52 -17.53
N VAL A 236 5.69 13.54 -17.22
CA VAL A 236 5.69 14.80 -17.97
C VAL A 236 6.02 16.00 -17.10
N SER A 237 6.77 16.93 -17.68
CA SER A 237 7.10 18.24 -17.14
C SER A 237 6.81 19.32 -18.16
N GLU A 238 6.12 20.38 -17.74
CA GLU A 238 5.83 21.53 -18.60
C GLU A 238 7.09 22.12 -19.24
N THR A 239 8.18 22.22 -18.47
CA THR A 239 9.41 22.90 -18.90
C THR A 239 10.54 21.97 -19.32
N HIS A 240 10.55 20.72 -18.86
CA HIS A 240 11.69 19.82 -19.07
C HIS A 240 11.45 18.73 -20.12
N GLY A 241 10.20 18.55 -20.59
CA GLY A 241 9.88 17.47 -21.52
C GLY A 241 9.24 16.27 -20.82
N TYR A 242 9.58 15.07 -21.27
CA TYR A 242 9.02 13.83 -20.76
C TYR A 242 10.07 12.72 -20.58
N HIS A 243 9.73 11.75 -19.74
CA HIS A 243 10.47 10.52 -19.52
C HIS A 243 9.53 9.34 -19.69
N VAL A 244 9.99 8.27 -20.35
CA VAL A 244 9.19 7.07 -20.58
C VAL A 244 9.85 5.90 -19.85
N THR A 245 9.07 5.18 -19.04
CA THR A 245 9.47 3.88 -18.52
C THR A 245 8.55 2.79 -19.05
N THR A 246 9.18 1.76 -19.62
CA THR A 246 8.51 0.57 -20.17
C THR A 246 8.44 -0.57 -19.17
N ASP A 247 9.09 -0.41 -18.01
CA ASP A 247 9.06 -1.34 -16.88
C ASP A 247 8.69 -0.57 -15.60
N PRO A 248 7.42 -0.13 -15.47
CA PRO A 248 7.01 0.71 -14.37
C PRO A 248 7.11 -0.01 -13.01
N VAL A 249 6.93 -1.33 -12.97
CA VAL A 249 6.95 -2.12 -11.73
C VAL A 249 8.29 -2.01 -11.03
N ASN A 250 9.40 -2.01 -11.80
CA ASN A 250 10.74 -1.84 -11.26
C ASN A 250 11.22 -0.39 -11.24
N ALA A 251 10.53 0.53 -11.93
CA ALA A 251 10.91 1.94 -12.01
C ALA A 251 10.23 2.83 -10.96
N ILE A 252 9.27 2.33 -10.19
CA ILE A 252 8.57 3.13 -9.17
C ILE A 252 8.52 2.41 -7.83
N ARG A 253 8.34 3.19 -6.77
CA ARG A 253 8.05 2.69 -5.42
C ARG A 253 6.83 3.36 -4.83
N PHE A 254 6.06 2.60 -4.07
CA PHE A 254 5.06 3.18 -3.18
C PHE A 254 5.73 4.11 -2.16
N LEU A 255 5.08 5.24 -1.85
CA LEU A 255 5.62 6.26 -0.95
C LEU A 255 4.69 6.52 0.24
N ARG A 256 3.43 6.84 -0.02
CA ARG A 256 2.45 7.26 1.00
C ARG A 256 1.03 7.12 0.50
N ILE A 257 0.06 7.34 1.38
CA ILE A 257 -1.35 7.50 1.04
C ILE A 257 -1.77 8.94 1.33
N THR A 258 -2.48 9.57 0.40
CA THR A 258 -3.03 10.93 0.54
C THR A 258 -4.45 10.96 -0.02
N LYS A 259 -5.42 11.38 0.77
CA LYS A 259 -6.86 11.37 0.45
C LYS A 259 -7.35 10.03 -0.08
N GLY A 260 -6.91 8.94 0.54
CA GLY A 260 -7.25 7.57 0.15
C GLY A 260 -6.69 7.15 -1.22
N CYS A 261 -5.66 7.86 -1.72
CA CYS A 261 -4.98 7.53 -2.97
C CYS A 261 -3.52 7.18 -2.68
N PRO A 262 -3.05 5.99 -3.11
CA PRO A 262 -1.64 5.65 -3.11
C PRO A 262 -0.82 6.62 -3.96
N ARG A 263 0.29 7.06 -3.41
CA ARG A 263 1.27 7.93 -4.03
C ARG A 263 2.55 7.13 -4.29
N PHE A 264 3.10 7.30 -5.47
CA PHE A 264 4.31 6.61 -5.91
C PHE A 264 5.40 7.62 -6.24
N ARG A 265 6.64 7.18 -6.20
CA ARG A 265 7.82 7.96 -6.64
C ARG A 265 8.59 7.14 -7.66
N VAL A 266 9.16 7.81 -8.65
CA VAL A 266 10.06 7.18 -9.63
C VAL A 266 11.42 6.91 -8.98
N LEU A 267 12.00 5.73 -9.21
CA LEU A 267 13.35 5.38 -8.82
C LEU A 267 14.31 5.95 -9.86
N GLU A 268 15.31 6.73 -9.41
CA GLU A 268 16.40 7.15 -10.30
C GLU A 268 17.17 5.88 -10.72
N GLN A 269 17.26 5.63 -12.03
CA GLN A 269 18.04 4.54 -12.62
C GLN A 269 19.46 5.01 -12.93
#